data_AF-A0A9X9S3Z9-F1
#
_entry.id   AF-A0A9X9S3Z9-F1
#
_cell.length_a   1.000
_cell.length_b   1.000
_cell.length_c   1.000
_cell.angle_alpha   90.00
_cell.angle_beta   90.00
_cell.angle_gamma   90.00
#
_symmetry.space_group_name_H-M   'P 1'
#
loop_
_entity.id
_entity.type
_entity.pdbx_description
1 polymer ?
#
loop_
_entity_poly.entity_id
_entity_poly.type
_entity_poly.pdbx_seq_one_letter_code
_entity_poly.pdbx_strand_id
1 'polypeptide(L)'
;MQDARLRIGATLLLSCAAFSSVFGAVLVAVWWAVVARGERNLPGRQAATVIFGAIIIVAGFTEAFGGDGISYGFRMSVVTLIAFWAFGRGREGDLMNTAVWAFGDRIGFDLGLTAEMAVSSLRRIEKDIRDIRNALRLKGSRGPVYDLIPLGFTLTIMQIYRAREQGLVLATRGYQGGGTFTPTFHTTKTDTIAFFGSILIIIADFAAFAGYL
;
A
#
# COMPACT_ATOMS: atom_id res chain seq x y z
N MET A 1 4.52 -12.79 -4.99
CA MET A 1 5.98 -12.67 -4.76
C MET A 1 6.27 -12.73 -3.28
N GLN A 2 7.23 -13.57 -2.86
CA GLN A 2 7.60 -13.72 -1.45
C GLN A 2 8.71 -12.76 -1.02
N ASP A 3 9.64 -12.42 -1.91
CA ASP A 3 10.69 -11.45 -1.61
C ASP A 3 10.16 -10.01 -1.67
N ALA A 4 10.18 -9.31 -0.53
CA ALA A 4 9.72 -7.93 -0.41
C ALA A 4 10.55 -6.95 -1.26
N ARG A 5 11.85 -7.21 -1.48
CA ARG A 5 12.74 -6.34 -2.27
C ARG A 5 12.31 -6.35 -3.74
N LEU A 6 12.17 -7.55 -4.30
CA LEU A 6 11.74 -7.74 -5.69
C LEU A 6 10.31 -7.25 -5.90
N ARG A 7 9.43 -7.45 -4.91
CA ARG A 7 8.05 -6.95 -4.95
C ARG A 7 8.01 -5.42 -5.01
N ILE A 8 8.74 -4.72 -4.14
CA ILE A 8 8.75 -3.25 -4.12
C ILE A 8 9.41 -2.70 -5.38
N GLY A 9 10.53 -3.29 -5.81
CA GLY A 9 11.19 -2.92 -7.06
C GLY A 9 10.29 -3.09 -8.28
N ALA A 10 9.64 -4.26 -8.42
CA ALA A 10 8.67 -4.50 -9.51
C ALA A 10 7.49 -3.54 -9.44
N THR A 11 6.98 -3.24 -8.24
CA THR A 11 5.86 -2.30 -8.05
C THR A 11 6.23 -0.90 -8.55
N LEU A 12 7.44 -0.43 -8.24
CA LEU A 12 7.93 0.87 -8.66
C LEU A 12 8.08 0.91 -10.19
N LEU A 13 8.73 -0.10 -10.78
CA LEU A 13 8.90 -0.20 -12.22
C LEU A 13 7.57 -0.25 -12.98
N LEU A 14 6.64 -1.10 -12.55
CA LEU A 14 5.32 -1.23 -13.18
C LEU A 14 4.46 0.02 -13.00
N SER A 15 4.59 0.73 -11.87
CA SER A 15 3.87 1.99 -11.65
C SER A 15 4.40 3.09 -12.57
N CYS A 16 5.72 3.18 -12.76
CA CYS A 16 6.32 4.09 -13.74
C CYS A 16 5.85 3.79 -15.16
N ALA A 17 5.87 2.52 -15.57
CA ALA A 17 5.38 2.09 -16.89
C ALA A 17 3.89 2.40 -17.10
N ALA A 18 3.04 2.09 -16.10
CA ALA A 18 1.60 2.35 -16.19
C ALA A 18 1.27 3.85 -16.20
N PHE A 19 2.09 4.69 -15.56
CA PHE A 19 1.90 6.13 -15.55
C PHE A 19 2.35 6.79 -16.86
N SER A 20 3.47 6.32 -17.41
CA SER A 20 4.09 6.93 -18.60
C SER A 20 3.19 6.86 -19.83
N SER A 21 2.59 5.70 -20.11
CA SER A 21 1.80 5.52 -21.32
C SER A 21 0.58 4.60 -21.14
N VAL A 22 -0.42 4.74 -22.03
CA VAL A 22 -1.57 3.82 -22.09
C VAL A 22 -1.11 2.41 -22.47
N PHE A 23 -0.13 2.30 -23.37
CA PHE A 23 0.44 1.03 -23.80
C PHE A 23 1.11 0.31 -22.63
N GLY A 24 1.91 1.03 -21.84
CA GLY A 24 2.49 0.56 -20.59
C GLY A 24 1.42 0.11 -19.60
N ALA A 25 0.35 0.88 -19.41
CA ALA A 25 -0.76 0.49 -18.55
C ALA A 25 -1.45 -0.82 -19.01
N VAL A 26 -1.62 -1.04 -20.31
CA VAL A 26 -2.17 -2.30 -20.84
C VAL A 26 -1.22 -3.48 -20.57
N LEU A 27 0.08 -3.32 -20.84
CA LEU A 27 1.07 -4.38 -20.56
C LEU A 27 1.12 -4.72 -19.08
N VAL A 28 1.07 -3.72 -18.21
CA VAL A 28 1.05 -3.89 -16.76
C VAL A 28 -0.25 -4.56 -16.31
N ALA A 29 -1.40 -4.23 -16.91
CA ALA A 29 -2.66 -4.91 -16.64
C ALA A 29 -2.63 -6.39 -17.05
N VAL A 30 -2.02 -6.72 -18.20
CA VAL A 30 -1.82 -8.11 -18.64
C VAL A 30 -0.87 -8.85 -17.70
N TRP A 31 0.24 -8.22 -17.33
CA TRP A 31 1.18 -8.77 -16.35
C TRP A 31 0.49 -9.05 -15.02
N TRP A 32 -0.30 -8.10 -14.51
CA TRP A 32 -1.08 -8.28 -13.30
C TRP A 32 -2.08 -9.43 -13.45
N ALA A 33 -2.78 -9.53 -14.58
CA ALA A 33 -3.73 -10.61 -14.82
C ALA A 33 -3.07 -12.01 -14.84
N VAL A 34 -1.83 -12.13 -15.31
CA VAL A 34 -1.09 -13.40 -15.43
C VAL A 34 -0.34 -13.74 -14.14
N VAL A 35 0.36 -12.78 -13.55
CA VAL A 35 1.27 -12.96 -12.40
C VAL A 35 0.53 -12.83 -11.07
N ALA A 36 -0.38 -11.86 -10.94
CA ALA A 36 -1.15 -11.65 -9.71
C ALA A 36 -2.32 -12.64 -9.56
N ARG A 37 -2.52 -13.57 -10.51
CA ARG A 37 -3.64 -14.54 -10.55
C ARG A 37 -3.80 -15.36 -9.27
N GLY A 38 -2.69 -15.75 -8.62
CA GLY A 38 -2.69 -16.49 -7.36
C GLY A 38 -2.74 -15.64 -6.08
N GLU A 39 -2.70 -14.32 -6.20
CA GLU A 39 -2.50 -13.39 -5.07
C GLU A 39 -3.39 -12.14 -5.17
N ARG A 40 -4.59 -12.27 -5.74
CA ARG A 40 -5.57 -11.18 -5.83
C ARG A 40 -6.16 -10.83 -4.46
N ASN A 41 -5.37 -10.22 -3.59
CA ASN A 41 -5.86 -9.57 -2.39
C ASN A 41 -6.46 -8.22 -2.79
N LEU A 42 -7.70 -8.28 -3.27
CA LEU A 42 -8.50 -7.08 -3.46
C LEU A 42 -8.83 -6.50 -2.08
N PRO A 43 -8.81 -5.17 -1.92
CA PRO A 43 -9.28 -4.55 -0.69
C PRO A 43 -10.75 -4.96 -0.44
N GLY A 44 -11.17 -4.94 0.83
CA GLY A 44 -12.58 -5.21 1.17
C GLY A 44 -13.52 -4.38 0.28
N ARG A 45 -14.65 -4.97 -0.14
CA ARG A 45 -15.57 -4.41 -1.15
C ARG A 45 -15.85 -2.91 -0.95
N GLN A 46 -15.98 -2.46 0.29
CA GLN A 46 -16.19 -1.06 0.66
C GLN A 46 -14.98 -0.16 0.34
N ALA A 47 -13.76 -0.59 0.68
CA ALA A 47 -12.55 0.15 0.38
C ALA A 47 -12.29 0.21 -1.14
N ALA A 48 -12.55 -0.88 -1.86
CA ALA A 48 -12.52 -0.88 -3.32
C ALA A 48 -13.50 0.16 -3.90
N THR A 49 -14.75 0.17 -3.45
CA THR A 49 -15.74 1.15 -3.96
C THR A 49 -15.34 2.59 -3.67
N VAL A 50 -14.74 2.87 -2.52
CA VAL A 50 -14.30 4.24 -2.19
C VAL A 50 -13.13 4.66 -3.07
N ILE A 51 -12.13 3.79 -3.22
CA ILE A 51 -10.90 4.12 -3.97
C ILE A 51 -11.19 4.23 -5.47
N PHE A 52 -11.84 3.23 -6.07
CA PHE A 52 -12.22 3.30 -7.49
C PHE A 52 -13.28 4.38 -7.75
N GLY A 53 -14.20 4.61 -6.80
CA GLY A 53 -15.16 5.71 -6.89
C GLY A 53 -14.48 7.08 -6.96
N ALA A 54 -13.47 7.32 -6.11
CA ALA A 54 -12.68 8.55 -6.16
C ALA A 54 -11.94 8.70 -7.50
N ILE A 55 -11.33 7.62 -8.02
CA ILE A 55 -10.65 7.64 -9.32
C ILE A 55 -11.63 8.00 -10.44
N ILE A 56 -12.83 7.40 -10.45
CA ILE A 56 -13.86 7.69 -11.46
C ILE A 56 -14.31 9.15 -11.37
N ILE A 57 -14.49 9.70 -10.16
CA ILE A 57 -14.88 11.10 -9.99
C ILE A 57 -13.81 12.05 -10.55
N VAL A 58 -12.53 11.80 -10.23
CA VAL A 58 -11.42 12.62 -10.73
C VAL A 58 -11.25 12.46 -12.25
N ALA A 59 -11.41 11.24 -12.77
CA ALA A 59 -11.39 10.98 -14.20
C ALA A 59 -12.54 11.71 -14.93
N GLY A 60 -13.75 11.68 -14.38
CA GLY A 60 -14.90 12.42 -14.93
C GLY A 60 -14.70 13.93 -14.88
N PHE A 61 -14.08 14.44 -13.81
CA PHE A 61 -13.72 15.85 -13.73
C PHE A 61 -12.69 16.21 -14.81
N THR A 62 -11.60 15.47 -14.93
CA THR A 62 -10.56 15.75 -15.95
C THR A 62 -11.10 15.70 -17.38
N GLU A 63 -12.01 14.79 -17.70
CA GLU A 63 -12.72 14.76 -18.98
C GLU A 63 -13.58 16.02 -19.21
N ALA A 64 -14.33 16.44 -18.18
CA ALA A 64 -15.21 17.61 -18.26
C ALA A 64 -14.46 18.94 -18.47
N PHE A 65 -13.18 19.01 -18.09
CA PHE A 65 -12.31 20.18 -18.30
C PHE A 65 -11.41 20.06 -19.54
N GLY A 66 -11.73 19.14 -20.46
CA GLY A 66 -11.03 19.00 -21.75
C GLY A 66 -9.71 18.23 -21.70
N GLY A 67 -9.48 17.47 -20.63
CA GLY A 67 -8.37 16.52 -20.53
C GLY A 67 -8.75 15.12 -21.01
N ASP A 68 -7.74 14.25 -21.14
CA ASP A 68 -7.92 12.82 -21.48
C ASP A 68 -8.25 12.01 -20.22
N GLY A 69 -9.46 12.21 -19.68
CA GLY A 69 -9.92 11.68 -18.41
C GLY A 69 -10.09 10.16 -18.42
N ILE A 70 -10.50 9.60 -19.57
CA ILE A 70 -10.65 8.15 -19.74
C ILE A 70 -9.28 7.44 -19.64
N SER A 71 -8.27 7.94 -20.36
CA SER A 71 -6.90 7.44 -20.31
C SER A 71 -6.30 7.57 -18.92
N TYR A 72 -6.51 8.72 -18.25
CA TYR A 72 -6.09 8.93 -16.88
C TYR A 72 -6.73 7.95 -15.90
N GLY A 73 -8.05 7.78 -15.98
CA GLY A 73 -8.80 6.86 -15.12
C GLY A 73 -8.34 5.42 -15.28
N PHE A 74 -8.05 4.98 -16.51
CA PHE A 74 -7.51 3.66 -16.78
C PHE A 74 -6.11 3.47 -16.16
N ARG A 75 -5.17 4.41 -16.40
CA ARG A 75 -3.82 4.35 -15.83
C ARG A 75 -3.85 4.31 -14.31
N MET A 76 -4.64 5.19 -13.69
CA MET A 76 -4.76 5.23 -12.23
C MET A 76 -5.41 3.97 -11.65
N SER A 77 -6.38 3.39 -12.36
CA SER A 77 -6.98 2.11 -11.96
C SER A 77 -5.94 0.97 -11.98
N VAL A 78 -5.10 0.92 -13.03
CA VAL A 78 -4.03 -0.08 -13.14
C VAL A 78 -2.97 0.12 -12.05
N VAL A 79 -2.50 1.35 -11.82
CA VAL A 79 -1.56 1.67 -10.74
C VAL A 79 -2.11 1.23 -9.38
N THR A 80 -3.39 1.51 -9.14
CA THR A 80 -4.07 1.11 -7.90
C THR A 80 -4.13 -0.42 -7.74
N LEU A 81 -4.38 -1.17 -8.83
CA LEU A 81 -4.37 -2.63 -8.81
C LEU A 81 -2.99 -3.21 -8.46
N ILE A 82 -1.91 -2.61 -8.97
CA ILE A 82 -0.54 -3.00 -8.62
C ILE A 82 -0.29 -2.70 -7.15
N ALA A 83 -0.69 -1.53 -6.66
CA ALA A 83 -0.54 -1.15 -5.26
C ALA A 83 -1.25 -2.16 -4.33
N PHE A 84 -2.47 -2.56 -4.66
CA PHE A 84 -3.17 -3.60 -3.88
C PHE A 84 -2.46 -4.95 -3.93
N TRP A 85 -1.91 -5.34 -5.07
CA TRP A 85 -1.13 -6.58 -5.14
C TRP A 85 0.15 -6.49 -4.30
N ALA A 86 0.87 -5.36 -4.36
CA ALA A 86 2.12 -5.14 -3.66
C ALA A 86 1.95 -5.13 -2.13
N PHE A 87 0.91 -4.44 -1.63
CA PHE A 87 0.68 -4.25 -0.20
C PHE A 87 -0.34 -5.24 0.39
N GLY A 88 -1.11 -5.95 -0.44
CA GLY A 88 -2.18 -6.85 0.01
C GLY A 88 -1.71 -8.06 0.82
N ARG A 89 -0.43 -8.44 0.72
CA ARG A 89 0.18 -9.59 1.43
C ARG A 89 1.34 -9.22 2.35
N GLY A 90 1.45 -7.98 2.83
CA GLY A 90 2.53 -7.62 3.76
C GLY A 90 2.57 -8.57 4.95
N ARG A 91 3.58 -9.46 5.02
CA ARG A 91 3.78 -10.33 6.18
C ARG A 91 4.38 -9.48 7.30
N GLU A 92 4.06 -9.81 8.54
CA GLU A 92 4.69 -9.17 9.69
C GLU A 92 6.21 -9.37 9.59
N GLY A 93 6.97 -8.27 9.60
CA GLY A 93 8.42 -8.26 9.41
C GLY A 93 8.90 -7.94 7.99
N ASP A 94 8.04 -7.94 6.96
CA ASP A 94 8.44 -7.56 5.59
C ASP A 94 8.94 -6.11 5.52
N LEU A 95 8.31 -5.20 6.27
CA LEU A 95 8.68 -3.77 6.27
C LEU A 95 9.98 -3.57 7.02
N MET A 96 10.18 -4.29 8.14
CA MET A 96 11.44 -4.30 8.88
C MET A 96 12.59 -4.82 8.01
N ASN A 97 12.41 -6.00 7.40
CA ASN A 97 13.39 -6.60 6.49
C ASN A 97 13.78 -5.62 5.38
N THR A 98 12.80 -5.00 4.73
CA THR A 98 13.04 -4.07 3.62
C THR A 98 13.72 -2.79 4.07
N ALA A 99 13.27 -2.18 5.17
CA ALA A 99 13.81 -0.91 5.65
C ALA A 99 15.27 -1.05 6.11
N VAL A 100 15.60 -2.12 6.84
CA VAL A 100 16.98 -2.42 7.27
C VAL A 100 17.87 -2.72 6.07
N TRP A 101 17.37 -3.43 5.05
CA TRP A 101 18.13 -3.64 3.82
C TRP A 101 18.40 -2.34 3.05
N ALA A 102 17.41 -1.45 2.95
CA ALA A 102 17.51 -0.23 2.15
C ALA A 102 18.30 0.89 2.84
N PHE A 103 18.18 1.03 4.17
CA PHE A 103 18.72 2.15 4.94
C PHE A 103 19.74 1.73 6.01
N GLY A 104 20.10 0.44 6.08
CA GLY A 104 21.09 -0.10 7.00
C GLY A 104 20.57 -0.31 8.43
N ASP A 105 21.46 -0.75 9.33
CA ASP A 105 21.09 -1.24 10.65
C ASP A 105 20.51 -0.17 11.59
N ARG A 106 20.95 1.09 11.54
CA ARG A 106 20.43 2.12 12.47
C ARG A 106 19.14 2.76 11.97
N ILE A 107 19.23 3.50 10.87
CA ILE A 107 18.12 4.28 10.32
C ILE A 107 17.05 3.34 9.75
N GLY A 108 17.46 2.29 9.06
CA GLY A 108 16.54 1.30 8.49
C GLY A 108 15.80 0.50 9.55
N PHE A 109 16.43 0.23 10.69
CA PHE A 109 15.74 -0.39 11.82
C PHE A 109 14.69 0.54 12.41
N ASP A 110 15.02 1.80 12.69
CA ASP A 110 14.06 2.76 13.24
C ASP A 110 12.86 2.98 12.31
N LEU A 111 13.13 3.13 11.01
CA LEU A 111 12.09 3.25 9.98
C LEU A 111 11.25 1.98 9.87
N GLY A 112 11.89 0.81 9.85
CA GLY A 112 11.24 -0.49 9.79
C GLY A 112 10.33 -0.73 11.00
N LEU A 113 10.83 -0.46 12.21
CA LEU A 113 10.09 -0.55 13.46
C LEU A 113 8.87 0.37 13.45
N THR A 114 9.08 1.64 13.07
CA THR A 114 8.01 2.63 12.99
C THR A 114 6.96 2.21 11.97
N ALA A 115 7.37 1.70 10.80
CA ALA A 115 6.45 1.22 9.77
C ALA A 115 5.63 -0.01 10.22
N GLU A 116 6.26 -0.99 10.88
CA GLU A 116 5.56 -2.15 11.44
C GLU A 116 4.57 -1.75 12.55
N MET A 117 4.95 -0.81 13.42
CA MET A 117 4.07 -0.26 14.46
C MET A 117 2.87 0.49 13.84
N ALA A 118 3.10 1.26 12.78
CA ALA A 118 2.04 1.97 12.07
C ALA A 118 1.06 0.99 11.38
N VAL A 119 1.56 0.00 10.65
CA VAL A 119 0.73 -0.96 9.93
C VAL A 119 -0.04 -1.87 10.87
N SER A 120 0.59 -2.34 11.95
CA SER A 120 -0.11 -3.14 12.98
C SER A 120 -1.21 -2.34 13.68
N SER A 121 -1.00 -1.04 13.90
CA SER A 121 -2.03 -0.14 14.43
C SER A 121 -3.18 0.03 13.42
N LEU A 122 -2.87 0.22 12.13
CA LEU A 122 -3.87 0.37 11.07
C LEU A 122 -4.78 -0.86 10.94
N ARG A 123 -4.23 -2.07 11.03
CA ARG A 123 -5.01 -3.32 11.02
C ARG A 123 -6.00 -3.42 12.18
N ARG A 124 -5.68 -2.82 13.33
CA ARG A 124 -6.54 -2.84 14.52
C ARG A 124 -7.59 -1.72 14.51
N ILE A 125 -7.29 -0.59 13.88
CA ILE A 125 -8.20 0.56 13.78
C ILE A 125 -9.55 0.18 13.18
N GLU A 126 -9.59 -0.77 12.23
CA GLU A 126 -10.86 -1.23 11.65
C GLU A 126 -11.81 -1.82 12.72
N LYS A 127 -11.25 -2.62 13.65
CA LYS A 127 -12.02 -3.15 14.77
C LYS A 127 -12.42 -2.04 15.75
N ASP A 128 -11.48 -1.17 16.09
CA ASP A 128 -11.71 -0.06 17.02
C ASP A 128 -12.85 0.87 16.50
N ILE A 129 -12.88 1.16 15.19
CA ILE A 129 -13.96 1.93 14.54
C ILE A 129 -15.31 1.22 14.67
N ARG A 130 -15.37 -0.09 14.44
CA ARG A 130 -16.62 -0.86 14.55
C ARG A 130 -17.15 -0.84 15.98
N ASP A 131 -16.27 -1.06 16.95
CA ASP A 131 -16.64 -1.13 18.37
C ASP A 131 -17.12 0.24 18.88
N ILE A 132 -16.41 1.32 18.54
CA ILE A 132 -16.82 2.70 18.88
C ILE A 132 -18.15 3.06 18.21
N ARG A 133 -18.33 2.73 16.93
CA ARG A 133 -19.59 3.01 16.21
C ARG A 133 -20.76 2.24 16.83
N ASN A 134 -20.55 1.00 17.26
CA ASN A 134 -21.57 0.23 17.97
C ASN A 134 -21.91 0.86 19.32
N ALA A 135 -20.92 1.33 20.08
CA ALA A 135 -21.14 2.04 21.34
C ALA A 135 -21.90 3.37 21.15
N LEU A 136 -21.59 4.14 20.10
CA LEU A 136 -22.30 5.38 19.77
C LEU A 136 -23.76 5.12 19.37
N ARG A 137 -24.02 4.03 18.64
CA ARG A 137 -25.39 3.59 18.32
C ARG A 137 -26.18 3.24 19.59
N LEU A 138 -25.57 2.54 20.54
CA LEU A 138 -26.21 2.22 21.83
C LEU A 138 -26.47 3.47 22.68
N LYS A 139 -25.65 4.51 22.56
CA LYS A 139 -25.78 5.78 23.29
C LYS A 139 -26.87 6.72 22.72
N GLY A 140 -27.49 6.37 21.61
CA GLY A 140 -28.46 7.23 20.91
C GLY A 140 -27.75 8.16 19.92
N SER A 141 -27.37 7.58 18.77
CA SER A 141 -26.68 8.28 17.67
C SER A 141 -27.41 9.54 17.23
N ARG A 142 -26.68 10.66 17.12
CA ARG A 142 -27.22 11.96 16.66
C ARG A 142 -26.99 12.20 15.17
N GLY A 143 -26.61 11.15 14.43
CA GLY A 143 -26.36 11.18 12.99
C GLY A 143 -24.88 11.07 12.61
N PRO A 144 -24.59 10.79 11.34
CA PRO A 144 -23.25 10.37 10.88
C PRO A 144 -22.17 11.45 11.00
N VAL A 145 -22.54 12.73 10.92
CA VAL A 145 -21.59 13.86 11.02
C VAL A 145 -21.25 14.16 12.49
N TYR A 146 -22.25 14.19 13.37
CA TYR A 146 -22.04 14.44 14.79
C TYR A 146 -21.31 13.30 15.49
N ASP A 147 -21.49 12.06 15.04
CA ASP A 147 -20.80 10.89 15.57
C ASP A 147 -19.34 10.80 15.11
N LEU A 148 -18.93 11.55 14.08
CA LEU A 148 -17.56 11.54 13.56
C LEU A 148 -16.57 12.20 14.53
N ILE A 149 -16.97 13.30 15.17
CA ILE A 149 -16.15 14.04 16.14
C ILE A 149 -15.77 13.15 17.34
N PRO A 150 -16.71 12.55 18.09
CA PRO A 150 -16.36 11.69 19.22
C PRO A 150 -15.60 10.45 18.77
N LEU A 151 -15.92 9.89 17.60
CA LEU A 151 -15.19 8.75 17.03
C LEU A 151 -13.72 9.09 16.79
N GLY A 152 -13.44 10.21 16.12
CA GLY A 152 -12.08 10.66 15.84
C GLY A 152 -11.31 10.95 17.13
N PHE A 153 -11.93 11.63 18.09
CA PHE A 153 -11.29 11.96 19.36
C PHE A 153 -10.96 10.72 20.19
N THR A 154 -11.89 9.77 20.33
CA THR A 154 -11.66 8.50 21.05
C THR A 154 -10.58 7.67 20.38
N LEU A 155 -10.56 7.58 19.05
CA LEU A 155 -9.50 6.88 18.32
C LEU A 155 -8.14 7.51 18.57
N THR A 156 -8.02 8.84 18.47
CA THR A 156 -6.74 9.53 18.70
C THR A 156 -6.21 9.28 20.10
N ILE A 157 -7.07 9.39 21.13
CA ILE A 157 -6.67 9.09 22.50
C ILE A 157 -6.21 7.64 22.64
N MET A 158 -6.96 6.68 22.09
CA MET A 158 -6.57 5.27 22.12
C MET A 158 -5.20 5.02 21.46
N GLN A 159 -4.91 5.69 20.34
CA GLN A 159 -3.61 5.57 19.69
C GLN A 159 -2.48 6.19 20.52
N ILE A 160 -2.72 7.33 21.19
CA ILE A 160 -1.71 7.94 22.08
C ILE A 160 -1.37 7.00 23.25
N TYR A 161 -2.38 6.42 23.91
CA TYR A 161 -2.15 5.46 25.00
C TYR A 161 -1.40 4.21 24.51
N ARG A 162 -1.80 3.65 23.36
CA ARG A 162 -1.15 2.47 22.78
C ARG A 162 0.29 2.75 22.37
N ALA A 163 0.56 3.90 21.74
CA ALA A 163 1.91 4.31 21.39
C ALA A 163 2.80 4.47 22.64
N ARG A 164 2.24 5.02 23.72
CA ARG A 164 2.92 5.12 25.01
C ARG A 164 3.26 3.76 25.60
N GLU A 165 2.31 2.81 25.61
CA GLU A 165 2.55 1.45 26.09
C GLU A 165 3.62 0.73 25.26
N GLN A 166 3.56 0.83 23.92
CA GLN A 166 4.57 0.27 23.04
C GLN A 166 5.95 0.89 23.28
N GLY A 167 6.01 2.21 23.47
CA GLY A 167 7.24 2.93 23.81
C GLY A 167 7.83 2.48 25.14
N LEU A 168 7.01 2.24 26.17
CA LEU A 168 7.45 1.71 27.46
C LEU A 168 8.02 0.28 27.33
N VAL A 169 7.38 -0.58 26.52
CA VAL A 169 7.89 -1.92 26.24
C VAL A 169 9.24 -1.88 25.51
N LEU A 170 9.43 -0.95 24.58
CA LEU A 170 10.71 -0.76 23.91
C LEU A 170 11.78 -0.24 24.89
N ALA A 171 11.45 0.77 25.69
CA ALA A 171 12.37 1.36 26.67
C ALA A 171 12.82 0.34 27.74
N THR A 172 11.90 -0.49 28.25
CA THR A 172 12.22 -1.56 29.22
C THR A 172 13.12 -2.65 28.64
N ARG A 173 13.10 -2.84 27.32
CA ARG A 173 14.02 -3.74 26.60
C ARG A 173 15.38 -3.09 26.29
N GLY A 174 15.63 -1.89 26.80
CA GLY A 174 16.88 -1.16 26.59
C GLY A 174 16.97 -0.47 25.23
N TYR A 175 15.85 -0.29 24.52
CA TYR A 175 15.84 0.40 23.25
C TYR A 175 16.06 1.91 23.45
N GLN A 176 17.15 2.45 22.91
CA GLN A 176 17.51 3.87 23.01
C GLN A 176 17.60 4.59 21.64
N GLY A 177 17.24 3.90 20.55
CA GLY A 177 17.30 4.40 19.17
C GLY A 177 18.37 3.69 18.35
N GLY A 178 18.02 3.30 17.12
CA GLY A 178 18.81 2.41 16.29
C GLY A 178 18.87 0.98 16.82
N GLY A 179 18.95 0.01 15.91
CA GLY A 179 19.03 -1.41 16.26
C GLY A 179 20.00 -2.17 15.35
N THR A 180 20.02 -3.48 15.49
CA THR A 180 20.54 -4.39 14.45
C THR A 180 19.48 -5.44 14.23
N PHE A 181 19.20 -5.74 12.97
CA PHE A 181 18.21 -6.74 12.62
C PHE A 181 18.72 -7.47 11.39
N THR A 182 18.86 -8.78 11.49
CA THR A 182 19.33 -9.58 10.38
C THR A 182 18.16 -9.86 9.45
N PRO A 183 18.10 -9.22 8.27
CA PRO A 183 16.90 -9.31 7.46
C PRO A 183 16.91 -10.64 6.71
N THR A 184 15.79 -11.36 6.76
CA THR A 184 15.64 -12.68 6.13
C THR A 184 14.69 -12.59 4.94
N PHE A 185 15.14 -13.06 3.78
CA PHE A 185 14.35 -13.04 2.54
C PHE A 185 14.23 -14.44 1.99
N HIS A 186 13.01 -14.80 1.60
CA HIS A 186 12.73 -16.04 0.91
C HIS A 186 12.41 -15.75 -0.55
N THR A 187 13.25 -16.25 -1.45
CA THR A 187 13.08 -16.09 -2.89
C THR A 187 12.51 -17.38 -3.48
N THR A 188 11.44 -17.26 -4.26
CA THR A 188 10.92 -18.36 -5.08
C THR A 188 11.26 -18.13 -6.55
N LYS A 189 11.49 -19.18 -7.35
CA LYS A 189 11.79 -19.06 -8.79
C LYS A 189 10.75 -18.25 -9.57
N THR A 190 9.48 -18.30 -9.17
CA THR A 190 8.39 -17.48 -9.71
C THR A 190 8.57 -15.99 -9.46
N ASP A 191 9.24 -15.60 -8.38
CA ASP A 191 9.46 -14.19 -8.03
C ASP A 191 10.47 -13.54 -8.96
N THR A 192 11.52 -14.29 -9.31
CA THR A 192 12.54 -13.86 -10.27
C THR A 192 11.92 -13.66 -11.66
N ILE A 193 11.10 -14.61 -12.14
CA ILE A 193 10.42 -14.50 -13.44
C ILE A 193 9.51 -13.28 -13.47
N ALA A 194 8.74 -13.07 -12.41
CA ALA A 194 7.82 -11.94 -12.32
C ALA A 194 8.57 -10.59 -12.27
N PHE A 195 9.72 -10.52 -11.60
CA PHE A 195 10.57 -9.33 -11.59
C PHE A 195 11.19 -9.05 -12.97
N PHE A 196 11.73 -10.07 -13.64
CA PHE A 196 12.22 -9.92 -15.02
C PHE A 196 11.11 -9.48 -15.99
N GLY A 197 9.87 -9.98 -15.80
CA GLY A 197 8.71 -9.51 -16.54
C GLY A 197 8.46 -8.01 -16.37
N SER A 198 8.63 -7.47 -15.16
CA SER A 198 8.49 -6.02 -14.91
C SER A 198 9.57 -5.19 -15.61
N ILE A 199 10.81 -5.68 -15.67
CA ILE A 199 11.90 -5.04 -16.41
C ILE A 199 11.60 -5.05 -17.91
N LEU A 200 11.15 -6.18 -18.46
CA LEU A 200 10.84 -6.28 -19.88
C LEU A 200 9.72 -5.31 -20.30
N ILE A 201 8.72 -5.11 -19.44
CA ILE A 201 7.63 -4.17 -19.69
C ILE A 201 8.13 -2.73 -19.72
N ILE A 202 9.01 -2.33 -18.79
CA ILE A 202 9.54 -0.96 -18.78
C ILE A 202 10.42 -0.70 -20.00
N ILE A 203 11.20 -1.70 -20.44
CA ILE A 203 12.02 -1.61 -21.65
C ILE A 203 11.10 -1.51 -22.89
N ALA A 204 10.04 -2.32 -22.95
CA ALA A 204 9.09 -2.28 -24.07
C ALA A 204 8.35 -0.94 -24.14
N ASP A 205 7.96 -0.37 -22.99
CA ASP A 205 7.34 0.94 -22.91
C ASP A 205 8.30 2.05 -23.38
N PHE A 206 9.57 2.00 -22.94
CA PHE A 206 10.59 2.95 -23.38
C PHE A 206 10.93 2.81 -24.88
N ALA A 207 10.98 1.59 -25.41
CA ALA A 207 11.20 1.33 -26.83
C ALA A 207 10.03 1.80 -27.69
N ALA A 208 8.79 1.61 -27.22
CA ALA A 208 7.59 2.14 -27.87
C ALA A 208 7.60 3.69 -27.88
N PHE A 209 8.05 4.31 -26.79
CA PHE A 209 8.21 5.76 -26.72
C PHE A 209 9.30 6.27 -27.69
N ALA A 210 10.45 5.60 -27.74
CA ALA A 210 11.55 5.94 -28.64
C ALA A 210 11.23 5.71 -30.12
N GLY A 211 10.39 4.73 -30.45
CA GLY A 211 9.93 4.49 -31.83
C GLY A 211 8.87 5.46 -32.34
N TYR A 212 8.27 6.27 -31.46
CA TYR A 212 7.31 7.32 -31.79
C TYR A 212 7.96 8.69 -32.04
N LEU A 213 9.25 8.83 -31.73
CA LEU A 213 10.05 10.06 -31.79
C LEU A 213 10.87 10.11 -33.09
#